data_AF-A0AA38WYQ7-F1
#
_entry.id   AF-A0AA38WYQ7-F1
#
_cell.length_a   1.000
_cell.length_b   1.000
_cell.length_c   1.000
_cell.angle_alpha   90.00
_cell.angle_beta   90.00
_cell.angle_gamma   90.00
#
_symmetry.space_group_name_H-M   'P 1'
#
loop_
_entity.id
_entity.type
_entity.pdbx_description
1 polymer ?
#
loop_
_entity_poly.entity_id
_entity_poly.type
_entity_poly.pdbx_seq_one_letter_code
_entity_poly.pdbx_strand_id
1 'polypeptide(L)'
;MEIEHTLHPHALPDPHHRKIELQSPADLIYLQTNLLASARQKLDQTYPPLAAQQIKKHQPATVISLGGVKPASQTPPPVETQEQNAASEEEEDPMRAAVRAYVDAYISRIYSTASQSITVNGLDATSLPPTILTTKHPTPIPANEDTPASSGPREEEGVDFNYEAYDTRLQKQVADMYAELESLTVQVGQLRRTAPGKGADMMRQLLGERMKVEDEQFEKEIDQLRKEAANQEEREVLKLKALPDEWFEDRQKMYERGTSELSALAGLAGSGEQNVATATQHRPSLTETVGRVQRARTVAMEFE
;
A
#
# COMPACT_ATOMS: atom_id res chain seq x y z
N MET A 1 60.39 4.65 22.21
CA MET A 1 59.33 5.55 21.70
C MET A 1 58.25 4.67 21.14
N GLU A 2 57.31 4.30 22.00
CA GLU A 2 56.15 3.49 21.65
C GLU A 2 55.18 4.38 20.87
N ILE A 3 54.88 3.99 19.62
CA ILE A 3 53.92 4.69 18.78
C ILE A 3 52.60 3.94 18.95
N GLU A 4 51.73 4.47 19.80
CA GLU A 4 50.40 3.91 20.02
C GLU A 4 49.56 4.00 18.74
N HIS A 5 49.20 2.84 18.20
CA HIS A 5 48.13 2.74 17.21
C HIS A 5 46.81 2.89 17.95
N THR A 6 46.19 4.07 17.87
CA THR A 6 44.84 4.32 18.37
C THR A 6 43.82 3.48 17.57
N LEU A 7 43.66 2.23 18.01
CA LEU A 7 42.52 1.38 17.68
C LEU A 7 41.28 1.99 18.33
N HIS A 8 40.47 2.71 17.57
CA HIS A 8 39.13 3.09 18.03
C HIS A 8 38.25 1.82 18.08
N PRO A 9 37.77 1.40 19.26
CA PRO A 9 36.90 0.24 19.39
C PRO A 9 35.48 0.67 18.97
N HIS A 10 34.93 -0.01 17.95
CA HIS A 10 33.56 0.15 17.45
C HIS A 10 33.06 1.60 17.29
N ALA A 11 33.22 2.15 16.08
CA ALA A 11 32.45 3.32 15.68
C ALA A 11 30.95 2.98 15.76
N LEU A 12 30.25 3.54 16.75
CA LEU A 12 28.79 3.54 16.75
C LEU A 12 28.33 4.33 15.50
N PRO A 13 27.34 3.82 14.75
CA PRO A 13 26.87 4.49 13.54
C PRO A 13 26.28 5.84 13.94
N ASP A 14 26.99 6.90 13.57
CA ASP A 14 26.63 8.26 13.92
C ASP A 14 25.38 8.66 13.09
N PRO A 15 24.20 8.86 13.70
CA PRO A 15 22.92 8.99 13.00
C PRO A 15 22.82 10.27 12.15
N HIS A 16 23.82 11.15 12.26
CA HIS A 16 23.88 12.44 11.55
C HIS A 16 24.59 12.38 10.20
N HIS A 17 25.19 11.25 9.81
CA HIS A 17 25.91 11.12 8.54
C HIS A 17 25.08 10.36 7.49
N ARG A 18 24.97 10.96 6.30
CA ARG A 18 24.30 10.33 5.14
C ARG A 18 25.10 9.09 4.71
N LYS A 19 24.46 7.92 4.73
CA LYS A 19 25.01 6.68 4.15
C LYS A 19 24.92 6.71 2.62
N ILE A 20 25.86 6.03 1.96
CA ILE A 20 25.91 5.90 0.51
C ILE A 20 25.03 4.72 0.10
N GLU A 21 23.94 4.99 -0.61
CA GLU A 21 23.05 3.95 -1.14
C GLU A 21 23.57 3.43 -2.49
N LEU A 22 23.68 2.11 -2.60
CA LEU A 22 23.92 1.40 -3.86
C LEU A 22 22.61 0.78 -4.36
N GLN A 23 22.47 0.68 -5.68
CA GLN A 23 21.29 0.09 -6.31
C GLN A 23 21.28 -1.43 -6.15
N SER A 24 22.47 -2.05 -6.20
CA SER A 24 22.63 -3.50 -6.12
C SER A 24 23.91 -3.89 -5.36
N PRO A 25 23.98 -5.12 -4.80
CA PRO A 25 25.23 -5.64 -4.25
C PRO A 25 26.29 -5.88 -5.34
N ALA A 26 25.88 -6.03 -6.60
CA ALA A 26 26.80 -6.18 -7.73
C ALA A 26 27.63 -4.92 -7.98
N ASP A 27 27.10 -3.73 -7.65
CA ASP A 27 27.83 -2.47 -7.78
C ASP A 27 29.08 -2.45 -6.89
N LEU A 28 28.97 -2.99 -5.67
CA LEU A 28 30.09 -3.09 -4.73
C LEU A 28 31.17 -4.02 -5.28
N ILE A 29 30.77 -5.17 -5.82
CA ILE A 29 31.66 -6.13 -6.48
C ILE A 29 32.37 -5.46 -7.66
N TYR A 30 31.62 -4.76 -8.51
CA TYR A 30 32.16 -4.08 -9.69
C TYR A 30 33.20 -3.01 -9.32
N LEU A 31 32.94 -2.22 -8.28
CA LEU A 31 33.92 -1.25 -7.78
C LEU A 31 35.19 -1.95 -7.27
N GLN A 32 35.04 -3.06 -6.55
CA GLN A 32 36.16 -3.82 -6.01
C GLN A 32 37.01 -4.46 -7.12
N THR A 33 36.37 -5.08 -8.11
CA THR A 33 37.08 -5.71 -9.23
C THR A 33 37.82 -4.68 -10.07
N ASN A 34 37.22 -3.53 -10.35
CA ASN A 34 37.88 -2.44 -11.06
C ASN A 34 39.07 -1.87 -10.31
N LEU A 35 38.95 -1.70 -8.99
CA LEU A 35 40.06 -1.24 -8.16
C LEU A 35 41.22 -2.24 -8.19
N LEU A 36 40.92 -3.53 -8.03
CA LEU A 36 41.91 -4.61 -8.10
C LEU A 36 42.57 -4.68 -9.48
N ALA A 37 41.79 -4.59 -10.56
CA ALA A 37 42.31 -4.59 -11.93
C ALA A 37 43.24 -3.39 -12.17
N SER A 38 42.83 -2.20 -11.74
CA SER A 38 43.63 -0.97 -11.85
C SER A 38 44.92 -1.05 -11.03
N ALA A 39 44.83 -1.59 -9.81
CA ALA A 39 46.00 -1.80 -8.95
C ALA A 39 47.00 -2.79 -9.58
N ARG A 40 46.51 -3.88 -10.16
CA ARG A 40 47.34 -4.86 -10.87
C ARG A 40 48.00 -4.25 -12.10
N GLN A 41 47.24 -3.55 -12.94
CA GLN A 41 47.80 -2.87 -14.11
C GLN A 41 48.93 -1.91 -13.71
N LYS A 42 48.76 -1.18 -12.61
CA LYS A 42 49.81 -0.28 -12.10
C LYS A 42 51.02 -1.04 -11.55
N LEU A 43 50.79 -2.14 -10.84
CA LEU A 43 51.87 -3.02 -10.38
C LEU A 43 52.66 -3.61 -11.55
N ASP A 44 51.98 -4.03 -12.62
CA ASP A 44 52.60 -4.61 -13.80
C ASP A 44 53.43 -3.58 -14.59
N GLN A 45 53.03 -2.30 -14.59
CA GLN A 45 53.83 -1.21 -15.14
C GLN A 45 55.13 -0.98 -14.36
N THR A 46 55.09 -1.08 -13.02
CA THR A 46 56.25 -0.82 -12.15
C THR A 46 57.16 -2.04 -11.96
N TYR A 47 56.57 -3.24 -11.99
CA TYR A 47 57.22 -4.52 -11.76
C TYR A 47 56.73 -5.51 -12.84
N PRO A 48 57.26 -5.40 -14.08
CA PRO A 48 56.84 -6.28 -15.16
C PRO A 48 57.23 -7.73 -14.84
N PRO A 49 56.36 -8.72 -15.15
CA PRO A 49 56.58 -10.13 -14.79
C PRO A 49 57.88 -10.70 -15.38
N LEU A 50 58.34 -10.18 -16.52
CA LEU A 50 59.56 -10.60 -17.21
C LEU A 50 60.86 -10.12 -16.54
N ALA A 51 60.82 -9.09 -15.67
CA ALA A 51 62.03 -8.61 -14.98
C ALA A 51 62.59 -9.66 -14.02
N ALA A 52 61.72 -10.44 -13.37
CA ALA A 52 62.09 -11.55 -12.49
C ALA A 52 62.85 -12.67 -13.22
N GLN A 53 62.47 -12.94 -14.48
CA GLN A 53 63.07 -13.99 -15.30
C GLN A 53 64.49 -13.61 -15.78
N GLN A 54 64.78 -12.30 -15.95
CA GLN A 54 66.11 -11.84 -16.37
C GLN A 54 67.16 -11.98 -15.26
N ILE A 55 66.81 -11.74 -13.99
CA ILE A 55 67.72 -11.85 -12.85
C ILE A 55 68.25 -13.29 -12.68
N LYS A 56 67.43 -14.30 -12.99
CA LYS A 56 67.84 -15.72 -12.95
C LYS A 56 68.70 -16.17 -14.13
N LYS A 57 68.60 -15.51 -15.29
CA LYS A 57 69.45 -15.80 -16.46
C LYS A 57 70.87 -15.24 -16.32
N HIS A 58 71.04 -14.16 -15.57
CA HIS A 58 72.34 -13.61 -15.25
C HIS A 58 72.85 -14.28 -13.97
N GLN A 59 73.47 -15.46 -14.08
CA GLN A 59 74.23 -16.00 -12.95
C GLN A 59 75.25 -14.94 -12.48
N PRO A 60 75.36 -14.63 -11.17
CA PRO A 60 76.39 -13.73 -10.67
C PRO A 60 77.74 -14.34 -11.05
N ALA A 61 78.59 -13.56 -11.70
CA ALA A 61 79.87 -13.99 -12.24
C ALA A 61 80.63 -14.91 -11.26
N THR A 62 80.50 -16.21 -11.45
CA THR A 62 81.24 -17.21 -10.71
C THR A 62 82.70 -17.13 -11.13
N VAL A 63 83.54 -16.98 -10.11
CA VAL A 63 85.00 -17.03 -10.11
C VAL A 63 85.55 -17.97 -11.19
N ILE A 64 86.35 -17.41 -12.11
CA ILE A 64 87.05 -18.14 -13.17
C ILE A 64 87.96 -19.19 -12.52
N SER A 65 87.60 -20.47 -12.64
CA SER A 65 88.54 -21.55 -12.36
C SER A 65 89.49 -21.69 -13.55
N LEU A 66 90.75 -21.30 -13.34
CA LEU A 66 91.85 -21.45 -14.27
C LEU A 66 92.28 -22.93 -14.30
N GLY A 67 91.97 -23.65 -15.37
CA GLY A 67 92.43 -25.03 -15.55
C GLY A 67 91.67 -25.75 -16.66
N GLY A 68 92.25 -25.77 -17.87
CA GLY A 68 91.59 -26.29 -19.06
C GLY A 68 91.42 -27.82 -19.09
N VAL A 69 90.41 -28.26 -19.84
CA VAL A 69 90.48 -29.24 -20.94
C VAL A 69 89.04 -29.44 -21.48
N LYS A 70 88.86 -29.21 -22.77
CA LYS A 70 87.66 -29.56 -23.57
C LYS A 70 87.70 -31.05 -23.91
N PRO A 71 86.54 -31.69 -24.13
CA PRO A 71 86.26 -31.99 -25.54
C PRO A 71 84.85 -31.60 -25.98
N ALA A 72 84.79 -31.21 -27.25
CA ALA A 72 83.60 -30.90 -28.00
C ALA A 72 82.99 -32.17 -28.59
N SER A 73 81.65 -32.22 -28.68
CA SER A 73 80.94 -32.50 -29.94
C SER A 73 79.44 -32.30 -29.74
N GLN A 74 78.85 -31.66 -30.74
CA GLN A 74 77.50 -31.13 -30.80
C GLN A 74 76.45 -32.20 -31.21
N THR A 75 75.22 -31.92 -30.76
CA THR A 75 73.82 -32.34 -31.04
C THR A 75 73.49 -32.70 -32.53
N PRO A 76 72.31 -33.30 -32.90
CA PRO A 76 71.01 -33.29 -32.18
C PRO A 76 70.08 -34.55 -32.24
N PRO A 77 69.04 -34.62 -31.37
CA PRO A 77 67.79 -35.35 -31.59
C PRO A 77 66.57 -34.39 -31.77
N PRO A 78 65.35 -34.90 -32.04
CA PRO A 78 64.39 -34.26 -32.96
C PRO A 78 63.49 -33.20 -32.35
N VAL A 79 62.93 -32.41 -33.26
CA VAL A 79 61.83 -31.47 -33.06
C VAL A 79 60.55 -32.27 -32.75
N GLU A 80 60.17 -32.32 -31.48
CA GLU A 80 58.78 -32.50 -31.07
C GLU A 80 58.38 -31.21 -30.34
N THR A 81 57.70 -30.33 -31.06
CA THR A 81 56.94 -29.24 -30.44
C THR A 81 55.61 -29.85 -29.98
N GLN A 82 55.66 -30.51 -28.83
CA GLN A 82 54.48 -30.82 -28.03
C GLN A 82 54.33 -29.74 -26.95
N GLU A 83 53.07 -29.36 -26.79
CA GLU A 83 52.50 -28.40 -25.86
C GLU A 83 53.11 -28.46 -24.47
N GLN A 84 53.51 -27.30 -23.94
CA GLN A 84 53.32 -26.97 -22.54
C GLN A 84 52.86 -25.51 -22.43
N ASN A 85 51.56 -25.32 -22.68
CA ASN A 85 50.75 -24.33 -21.94
C ASN A 85 50.67 -24.76 -20.47
N ALA A 86 51.83 -24.93 -19.83
CA ALA A 86 51.93 -24.99 -18.39
C ALA A 86 52.03 -23.52 -17.97
N ALA A 87 50.93 -22.98 -17.48
CA ALA A 87 50.95 -21.88 -16.53
C ALA A 87 51.73 -22.37 -15.31
N SER A 88 53.07 -22.48 -15.44
CA SER A 88 53.95 -22.48 -14.31
C SER A 88 53.59 -21.20 -13.59
N GLU A 89 53.16 -21.32 -12.35
CA GLU A 89 53.20 -20.24 -11.38
C GLU A 89 54.61 -19.64 -11.49
N GLU A 90 54.74 -18.62 -12.34
CA GLU A 90 55.99 -17.94 -12.57
C GLU A 90 56.33 -17.42 -11.20
N GLU A 91 57.40 -17.96 -10.61
CA GLU A 91 57.84 -17.62 -9.27
C GLU A 91 58.00 -16.10 -9.22
N GLU A 92 56.92 -15.42 -8.77
CA GLU A 92 56.73 -13.99 -8.95
C GLU A 92 57.89 -13.28 -8.25
N ASP A 93 58.31 -12.11 -8.74
CA ASP A 93 59.31 -11.30 -8.03
C ASP A 93 58.87 -11.16 -6.55
N PRO A 94 59.71 -11.55 -5.58
CA PRO A 94 59.35 -11.47 -4.16
C PRO A 94 58.91 -10.06 -3.75
N MET A 95 59.48 -9.02 -4.36
CA MET A 95 59.06 -7.64 -4.11
C MET A 95 57.67 -7.35 -4.70
N ARG A 96 57.37 -7.85 -5.90
CA ARG A 96 56.05 -7.71 -6.53
C ARG A 96 54.98 -8.43 -5.70
N ALA A 97 55.26 -9.65 -5.25
CA ALA A 97 54.35 -10.43 -4.41
C ALA A 97 54.09 -9.76 -3.06
N ALA A 98 55.14 -9.20 -2.42
CA ALA A 98 55.01 -8.49 -1.15
C ALA A 98 54.17 -7.20 -1.29
N VAL A 99 54.42 -6.40 -2.33
CA VAL A 99 53.65 -5.18 -2.60
C VAL A 99 52.19 -5.53 -2.92
N ARG A 100 51.97 -6.57 -3.74
CA ARG A 100 50.63 -7.07 -4.03
C ARG A 100 49.87 -7.45 -2.76
N ALA A 101 50.50 -8.24 -1.88
CA ALA A 101 49.89 -8.64 -0.61
C ALA A 101 49.55 -7.43 0.27
N TYR A 102 50.42 -6.41 0.30
CA TYR A 102 50.15 -5.16 1.03
C TYR A 102 48.96 -4.39 0.44
N VAL A 103 48.88 -4.30 -0.90
CA VAL A 103 47.76 -3.64 -1.60
C VAL A 103 46.45 -4.39 -1.37
N ASP A 104 46.44 -5.72 -1.47
CA ASP A 104 45.26 -6.54 -1.23
C ASP A 104 44.76 -6.39 0.22
N ALA A 105 45.68 -6.37 1.20
CA ALA A 105 45.36 -6.09 2.60
C ALA A 105 44.80 -4.66 2.82
N TYR A 106 45.38 -3.68 2.15
CA TYR A 106 44.93 -2.29 2.19
C TYR A 106 43.51 -2.12 1.62
N ILE A 107 43.25 -2.72 0.46
CA ILE A 107 41.92 -2.74 -0.17
C ILE A 107 40.91 -3.40 0.76
N SER A 108 41.25 -4.55 1.34
CA SER A 108 40.38 -5.25 2.29
C SER A 108 40.01 -4.37 3.50
N ARG A 109 40.98 -3.60 4.02
CA ARG A 109 40.75 -2.64 5.11
C ARG A 109 39.83 -1.48 4.70
N ILE A 110 40.02 -0.93 3.50
CA ILE A 110 39.13 0.13 2.96
C ILE A 110 37.70 -0.39 2.88
N TYR A 111 37.48 -1.53 2.24
CA TYR A 111 36.13 -2.07 2.04
C TYR A 111 35.47 -2.45 3.37
N SER A 112 36.22 -2.99 4.33
CA SER A 112 35.71 -3.27 5.68
C SER A 112 35.36 -2.01 6.47
N THR A 113 36.01 -0.87 6.19
CA THR A 113 35.72 0.40 6.86
C THR A 113 34.57 1.13 6.15
N ALA A 114 34.55 1.09 4.81
CA ALA A 114 33.52 1.68 3.97
C ALA A 114 32.18 0.93 4.06
N SER A 115 32.18 -0.39 4.31
CA SER A 115 30.94 -1.18 4.47
C SER A 115 30.07 -0.72 5.65
N GLN A 116 30.61 0.07 6.57
CA GLN A 116 29.89 0.65 7.70
C GLN A 116 29.10 1.92 7.31
N SER A 117 29.49 2.56 6.20
CA SER A 117 28.85 3.79 5.67
C SER A 117 28.11 3.58 4.35
N ILE A 118 28.00 2.33 3.89
CA ILE A 118 27.32 1.95 2.65
C ILE A 118 26.07 1.12 2.98
N THR A 119 24.99 1.43 2.28
CA THR A 119 23.72 0.72 2.32
C THR A 119 23.35 0.25 0.92
N VAL A 120 22.68 -0.89 0.83
CA VAL A 120 22.18 -1.48 -0.41
C VAL A 120 20.67 -1.64 -0.24
N ASN A 121 19.90 -0.82 -0.95
CA ASN A 121 18.43 -0.79 -0.82
C ASN A 121 17.96 -0.72 0.65
N GLY A 122 18.64 0.10 1.48
CA GLY A 122 18.32 0.25 2.90
C GLY A 122 18.83 -0.84 3.85
N LEU A 123 19.52 -1.87 3.36
CA LEU A 123 20.25 -2.84 4.19
C LEU A 123 21.71 -2.42 4.32
N ASP A 124 22.28 -2.52 5.51
CA ASP A 124 23.71 -2.21 5.71
C ASP A 124 24.60 -3.20 4.95
N ALA A 125 25.62 -2.70 4.24
CA ALA A 125 26.53 -3.54 3.47
C ALA A 125 27.32 -4.55 4.33
N THR A 126 27.39 -4.33 5.65
CA THR A 126 27.98 -5.27 6.62
C THR A 126 27.13 -6.53 6.84
N SER A 127 25.83 -6.48 6.51
CA SER A 127 24.91 -7.64 6.59
C SER A 127 24.99 -8.58 5.39
N LEU A 128 25.67 -8.16 4.32
CA LEU A 128 25.85 -8.96 3.11
C LEU A 128 26.92 -10.06 3.35
N PRO A 129 26.79 -11.22 2.68
CA PRO A 129 27.72 -12.33 2.88
C PRO A 129 29.17 -11.91 2.59
N PRO A 130 30.15 -12.39 3.40
CA PRO A 130 31.55 -11.98 3.32
C PRO A 130 32.23 -12.34 1.99
N THR A 131 31.63 -13.23 1.19
CA THR A 131 32.05 -13.58 -0.16
C THR A 131 32.06 -12.37 -1.11
N ILE A 132 31.26 -11.34 -0.82
CA ILE A 132 31.19 -10.11 -1.63
C ILE A 132 32.33 -9.14 -1.30
N LEU A 133 32.92 -9.22 -0.10
CA LEU A 133 33.93 -8.28 0.40
C LEU A 133 35.35 -8.87 0.40
N THR A 134 35.53 -10.12 -0.02
CA THR A 134 36.84 -10.77 -0.03
C THR A 134 37.63 -10.41 -1.29
N THR A 135 38.90 -10.08 -1.10
CA THR A 135 39.86 -9.79 -2.19
C THR A 135 40.50 -11.05 -2.77
N LYS A 136 40.19 -12.23 -2.22
CA LYS A 136 40.60 -13.50 -2.80
C LYS A 136 39.78 -13.78 -4.06
N HIS A 137 40.50 -13.87 -5.18
CA HIS A 137 40.00 -14.34 -6.48
C HIS A 137 39.07 -15.55 -6.31
N PRO A 138 37.91 -15.61 -6.99
CA PRO A 138 37.30 -16.91 -7.28
C PRO A 138 38.32 -17.68 -8.13
N THR A 139 38.77 -18.83 -7.61
CA THR A 139 39.64 -19.76 -8.33
C THR A 139 39.03 -20.07 -9.71
N PRO A 140 39.78 -19.97 -10.82
CA PRO A 140 39.32 -20.51 -12.08
C PRO A 140 39.21 -22.03 -11.91
N ILE A 141 37.99 -22.55 -12.01
CA ILE A 141 37.76 -24.00 -12.09
C ILE A 141 38.37 -24.44 -13.43
N PRO A 142 39.23 -25.49 -13.47
CA PRO A 142 39.79 -25.97 -14.72
C PRO A 142 38.65 -26.35 -15.66
N ALA A 143 38.70 -25.81 -16.88
CA ALA A 143 37.85 -26.23 -17.98
C ALA A 143 38.16 -27.69 -18.30
N ASN A 144 37.45 -28.61 -17.65
CA ASN A 144 37.35 -29.96 -18.15
C ASN A 144 36.44 -29.90 -19.38
N GLU A 145 37.06 -30.13 -20.53
CA GLU A 145 36.40 -30.52 -21.76
C GLU A 145 35.46 -31.69 -21.46
N ASP A 146 34.15 -31.49 -21.66
CA ASP A 146 33.19 -32.48 -22.16
C ASP A 146 31.76 -31.98 -21.88
N THR A 147 31.21 -31.18 -22.81
CA THR A 147 29.75 -31.00 -22.89
C THR A 147 29.31 -31.20 -24.34
N PRO A 148 28.51 -32.24 -24.65
CA PRO A 148 28.03 -32.48 -26.00
C PRO A 148 26.91 -31.49 -26.35
N ALA A 149 26.87 -31.13 -27.63
CA ALA A 149 25.92 -30.24 -28.25
C ALA A 149 24.45 -30.53 -27.87
N SER A 150 23.71 -29.49 -27.49
CA SER A 150 22.25 -29.46 -27.57
C SER A 150 21.78 -28.13 -28.14
N SER A 151 20.79 -28.23 -28.99
CA SER A 151 20.38 -27.28 -30.02
C SER A 151 19.21 -26.37 -29.63
N GLY A 152 19.39 -25.05 -29.75
CA GLY A 152 18.38 -24.03 -30.13
C GLY A 152 17.76 -23.16 -29.01
N PRO A 153 17.15 -21.98 -29.32
CA PRO A 153 17.34 -21.05 -30.45
C PRO A 153 17.75 -19.61 -30.04
N ARG A 154 18.63 -18.99 -30.85
CA ARG A 154 18.91 -17.55 -31.03
C ARG A 154 18.87 -16.65 -29.78
N GLU A 155 20.06 -16.37 -29.26
CA GLU A 155 20.33 -15.32 -28.29
C GLU A 155 20.50 -13.97 -28.99
N GLU A 156 19.74 -12.98 -28.51
CA GLU A 156 20.01 -11.58 -28.75
C GLU A 156 21.30 -11.17 -28.03
N GLU A 157 21.99 -10.22 -28.66
CA GLU A 157 23.28 -9.61 -28.33
C GLU A 157 23.66 -9.54 -26.82
N GLY A 158 24.65 -10.33 -26.41
CA GLY A 158 25.68 -9.87 -25.46
C GLY A 158 25.53 -10.16 -23.97
N VAL A 159 24.69 -11.11 -23.55
CA VAL A 159 24.71 -11.61 -22.15
C VAL A 159 24.81 -13.13 -22.17
N ASP A 160 25.99 -13.66 -21.86
CA ASP A 160 26.17 -15.09 -21.59
C ASP A 160 25.35 -15.43 -20.33
N PHE A 161 24.21 -16.12 -20.52
CA PHE A 161 23.41 -16.58 -19.39
C PHE A 161 24.06 -17.81 -18.77
N ASN A 162 24.74 -17.62 -17.65
CA ASN A 162 25.17 -18.74 -16.81
C ASN A 162 23.96 -19.29 -16.06
N TYR A 163 23.32 -20.30 -16.63
CA TYR A 163 22.22 -21.00 -15.97
C TYR A 163 22.76 -21.90 -14.84
N GLU A 164 22.37 -21.60 -13.61
CA GLU A 164 22.54 -22.54 -12.50
C GLU A 164 21.57 -23.72 -12.66
N ALA A 165 21.96 -24.90 -12.16
CA ALA A 165 21.07 -26.05 -12.14
C ALA A 165 19.88 -25.76 -11.21
N TYR A 166 18.67 -26.12 -11.66
CA TYR A 166 17.45 -25.98 -10.87
C TYR A 166 17.56 -26.73 -9.52
N ASP A 167 17.45 -26.01 -8.40
CA ASP A 167 17.37 -26.63 -7.07
C ASP A 167 15.96 -27.17 -6.81
N THR A 168 15.84 -28.50 -6.78
CA THR A 168 14.58 -29.21 -6.50
C THR A 168 14.00 -28.90 -5.11
N ARG A 169 14.83 -28.53 -4.13
CA ARG A 169 14.36 -28.18 -2.77
C ARG A 169 13.69 -26.82 -2.77
N LEU A 170 14.31 -25.84 -3.41
CA LEU A 170 13.74 -24.51 -3.58
C LEU A 170 12.47 -24.57 -4.43
N GLN A 171 12.46 -25.38 -5.49
CA GLN A 171 11.27 -25.62 -6.30
C GLN A 171 10.13 -26.21 -5.47
N LYS A 172 10.40 -27.20 -4.61
CA LYS A 172 9.40 -27.76 -3.71
C LYS A 172 8.85 -26.70 -2.77
N GLN A 173 9.72 -25.88 -2.17
CA GLN A 173 9.29 -24.81 -1.27
C GLN A 173 8.43 -23.77 -1.99
N VAL A 174 8.78 -23.40 -3.22
CA VAL A 174 7.98 -22.50 -4.05
C VAL A 174 6.62 -23.13 -4.37
N ALA A 175 6.58 -24.41 -4.74
CA ALA A 175 5.33 -25.12 -4.99
C ALA A 175 4.43 -25.20 -3.73
N ASP A 176 5.01 -25.49 -2.57
CA ASP A 176 4.30 -25.51 -1.28
C ASP A 176 3.73 -24.12 -0.94
N MET A 177 4.51 -23.05 -1.13
CA MET A 177 4.06 -21.66 -0.91
C MET A 177 2.93 -21.26 -1.86
N TYR A 178 2.98 -21.68 -3.12
CA TYR A 178 1.88 -21.44 -4.08
C TYR A 178 0.62 -22.20 -3.69
N ALA A 179 0.74 -23.46 -3.26
CA ALA A 179 -0.39 -24.23 -2.77
C ALA A 179 -1.03 -23.58 -1.53
N GLU A 180 -0.21 -23.07 -0.61
CA GLU A 180 -0.69 -22.32 0.55
C GLU A 180 -1.44 -21.05 0.11
N LEU A 181 -0.87 -20.26 -0.80
CA LEU A 181 -1.47 -19.05 -1.33
C LEU A 181 -2.84 -19.32 -1.97
N GLU A 182 -2.95 -20.36 -2.80
CA GLU A 182 -4.20 -20.79 -3.42
C GLU A 182 -5.23 -21.19 -2.36
N SER A 183 -4.81 -21.99 -1.38
CA SER A 183 -5.70 -22.42 -0.28
C SER A 183 -6.23 -21.23 0.52
N LEU A 184 -5.38 -20.25 0.81
CA LEU A 184 -5.74 -19.07 1.60
C LEU A 184 -6.64 -18.14 0.78
N THR A 185 -6.39 -18.02 -0.52
CA THR A 185 -7.25 -17.26 -1.44
C THR A 185 -8.65 -17.85 -1.49
N VAL A 186 -8.79 -19.17 -1.55
CA VAL A 186 -10.09 -19.86 -1.47
C VAL A 186 -10.75 -19.63 -0.12
N GLN A 187 -10.01 -19.73 0.99
CA GLN A 187 -10.54 -19.48 2.34
C GLN A 187 -11.03 -18.05 2.51
N VAL A 188 -10.28 -17.04 2.05
CA VAL A 188 -10.69 -15.63 2.10
C VAL A 188 -11.92 -15.41 1.23
N GLY A 189 -11.98 -16.00 0.04
CA GLY A 189 -13.18 -15.96 -0.80
C GLY A 189 -14.40 -16.54 -0.09
N GLN A 190 -14.24 -17.70 0.56
CA GLN A 190 -15.32 -18.34 1.32
C GLN A 190 -15.72 -17.53 2.56
N LEU A 191 -14.76 -16.91 3.25
CA LEU A 191 -15.03 -16.05 4.40
C LEU A 191 -15.80 -14.80 3.97
N ARG A 192 -15.40 -14.15 2.87
CA ARG A 192 -16.13 -13.00 2.31
C ARG A 192 -17.56 -13.35 1.91
N ARG A 193 -17.80 -14.58 1.42
CA ARG A 193 -19.14 -15.04 1.04
C ARG A 193 -20.01 -15.40 2.25
N THR A 194 -19.44 -16.02 3.29
CA THR A 194 -20.22 -16.61 4.39
C THR A 194 -20.25 -15.77 5.66
N ALA A 195 -19.20 -15.00 5.96
CA ALA A 195 -19.10 -14.22 7.19
C ALA A 195 -20.15 -13.12 7.31
N PRO A 196 -20.46 -12.32 6.25
CA PRO A 196 -21.49 -11.29 6.36
C PRO A 196 -22.87 -11.86 6.69
N GLY A 197 -23.25 -12.97 6.03
CA GLY A 197 -24.51 -13.67 6.29
C GLY A 197 -24.58 -14.21 7.72
N LYS A 198 -23.56 -14.96 8.15
CA LYS A 198 -23.50 -15.51 9.52
C LYS A 198 -23.54 -14.41 10.59
N GLY A 199 -22.83 -13.29 10.38
CA GLY A 199 -22.85 -12.16 11.30
C GLY A 199 -24.22 -11.49 11.38
N ALA A 200 -24.89 -11.31 10.24
CA ALA A 200 -26.24 -10.77 10.18
C ALA A 200 -27.27 -11.70 10.84
N ASP A 201 -27.17 -13.01 10.61
CA ASP A 201 -28.05 -14.01 11.22
C ASP A 201 -27.89 -14.05 12.74
N MET A 202 -26.67 -14.01 13.25
CA MET A 202 -26.39 -13.95 14.68
C MET A 202 -26.96 -12.67 15.31
N MET A 203 -26.74 -11.52 14.68
CA MET A 203 -27.30 -10.25 15.17
C MET A 203 -28.83 -10.26 15.13
N ARG A 204 -29.42 -10.82 14.07
CA ARG A 204 -30.88 -10.98 13.94
C ARG A 204 -31.46 -11.83 15.08
N GLN A 205 -30.78 -12.91 15.47
CA GLN A 205 -31.21 -13.75 16.58
C GLN A 205 -31.18 -12.97 17.90
N LEU A 206 -30.06 -12.30 18.21
CA LEU A 206 -29.91 -11.52 19.45
C LEU A 206 -30.92 -10.37 19.54
N LEU A 207 -31.12 -9.63 18.45
CA LEU A 207 -32.13 -8.56 18.39
C LEU A 207 -33.55 -9.13 18.47
N GLY A 208 -33.81 -10.27 17.84
CA GLY A 208 -35.11 -10.95 17.92
C GLY A 208 -35.45 -11.41 19.34
N GLU A 209 -34.48 -11.92 20.09
CA GLU A 209 -34.65 -12.25 21.50
C GLU A 209 -34.92 -11.00 22.35
N ARG A 210 -34.18 -9.91 22.09
CA ARG A 210 -34.38 -8.65 22.79
C ARG A 210 -35.77 -8.06 22.54
N MET A 211 -36.21 -8.03 21.28
CA MET A 211 -37.55 -7.54 20.91
C MET A 211 -38.64 -8.35 21.58
N LYS A 212 -38.53 -9.69 21.65
CA LYS A 212 -39.52 -10.51 22.37
C LYS A 212 -39.64 -10.14 23.85
N VAL A 213 -38.51 -9.91 24.52
CA VAL A 213 -38.52 -9.48 25.92
C VAL A 213 -39.18 -8.11 26.09
N GLU A 214 -38.90 -7.18 25.17
CA GLU A 214 -39.50 -5.84 25.16
C GLU A 214 -41.01 -5.89 24.84
N ASP A 215 -41.43 -6.71 23.87
CA ASP A 215 -42.84 -6.95 23.54
C ASP A 215 -43.59 -7.52 24.74
N GLU A 216 -43.03 -8.52 25.43
CA GLU A 216 -43.62 -9.07 26.65
C GLU A 216 -43.71 -8.05 27.80
N GLN A 217 -42.74 -7.14 27.91
CA GLN A 217 -42.76 -6.06 28.90
C GLN A 217 -43.84 -5.03 28.55
N PHE A 218 -43.93 -4.64 27.28
CA PHE A 218 -44.92 -3.72 26.76
C PHE A 218 -46.34 -4.27 26.91
N GLU A 219 -46.57 -5.55 26.61
CA GLU A 219 -47.86 -6.21 26.85
C GLU A 219 -48.26 -6.15 28.33
N LYS A 220 -47.32 -6.40 29.24
CA LYS A 220 -47.57 -6.28 30.68
C LYS A 220 -47.92 -4.84 31.09
N GLU A 221 -47.24 -3.84 30.54
CA GLU A 221 -47.51 -2.43 30.80
C GLU A 221 -48.89 -2.01 30.26
N ILE A 222 -49.23 -2.42 29.04
CA ILE A 222 -50.56 -2.18 28.45
C ILE A 222 -51.65 -2.85 29.27
N ASP A 223 -51.45 -4.08 29.72
CA ASP A 223 -52.41 -4.78 30.57
C ASP A 223 -52.54 -4.14 31.95
N GLN A 224 -51.46 -3.60 32.51
CA GLN A 224 -51.50 -2.80 33.75
C GLN A 224 -52.31 -1.52 33.53
N LEU A 225 -52.01 -0.75 32.49
CA LEU A 225 -52.76 0.46 32.14
C LEU A 225 -54.24 0.17 31.87
N ARG A 226 -54.58 -0.94 31.21
CA ARG A 226 -55.97 -1.37 31.00
C ARG A 226 -56.66 -1.70 32.33
N LYS A 227 -55.99 -2.39 33.25
CA LYS A 227 -56.53 -2.67 34.59
C LYS A 227 -56.69 -1.40 35.43
N GLU A 228 -55.72 -0.49 35.37
CA GLU A 228 -55.79 0.81 36.02
C GLU A 228 -56.91 1.67 35.45
N ALA A 229 -57.07 1.71 34.13
CA ALA A 229 -58.16 2.40 33.45
C ALA A 229 -59.53 1.79 33.80
N ALA A 230 -59.67 0.47 33.84
CA ALA A 230 -60.90 -0.18 34.28
C ALA A 230 -61.22 0.13 35.76
N ASN A 231 -60.21 0.18 36.62
CA ASN A 231 -60.37 0.60 38.03
C ASN A 231 -60.65 2.12 38.15
N GLN A 232 -60.17 2.94 37.22
CA GLN A 232 -60.41 4.40 37.17
C GLN A 232 -61.76 4.76 36.52
N GLU A 233 -62.30 3.94 35.63
CA GLU A 233 -63.68 4.09 35.12
C GLU A 233 -64.72 4.01 36.26
N GLU A 234 -64.41 3.30 37.36
CA GLU A 234 -65.20 3.36 38.59
C GLU A 234 -64.96 4.63 39.44
N ARG A 235 -63.82 5.32 39.26
CA ARG A 235 -63.38 6.37 40.21
C ARG A 235 -63.33 7.79 39.70
N GLU A 236 -63.18 8.06 38.41
CA GLU A 236 -63.30 9.42 37.84
C GLU A 236 -63.18 9.36 36.31
N VAL A 237 -64.24 8.92 35.62
CA VAL A 237 -64.37 9.25 34.20
C VAL A 237 -64.52 10.77 34.13
N LEU A 238 -63.51 11.46 33.60
CA LEU A 238 -63.65 12.85 33.13
C LEU A 238 -64.62 12.82 31.95
N LYS A 239 -65.91 12.71 32.27
CA LYS A 239 -67.00 12.86 31.32
C LYS A 239 -66.80 14.22 30.69
N LEU A 240 -66.41 14.27 29.41
CA LEU A 240 -66.57 15.50 28.65
C LEU A 240 -68.01 15.95 28.89
N LYS A 241 -68.20 17.21 29.26
CA LYS A 241 -69.54 17.77 29.42
C LYS A 241 -70.29 17.44 28.14
N ALA A 242 -71.37 16.67 28.26
CA ALA A 242 -72.24 16.37 27.13
C ALA A 242 -72.59 17.71 26.49
N LEU A 243 -72.33 17.83 25.19
CA LEU A 243 -72.68 19.03 24.46
C LEU A 243 -74.21 19.19 24.60
N PRO A 244 -74.74 20.39 24.93
CA PRO A 244 -76.18 20.58 25.03
C PRO A 244 -76.86 20.12 23.74
N ASP A 245 -77.88 19.27 23.85
CA ASP A 245 -78.49 18.56 22.70
C ASP A 245 -78.97 19.53 21.60
N GLU A 246 -79.36 20.75 21.98
CA GLU A 246 -79.88 21.78 21.06
C GLU A 246 -78.80 22.70 20.46
N TRP A 247 -77.54 22.59 20.87
CA TRP A 247 -76.49 23.50 20.42
C TRP A 247 -76.24 23.46 18.91
N PHE A 248 -76.37 22.27 18.31
CA PHE A 248 -76.22 22.10 16.87
C PHE A 248 -77.40 22.73 16.12
N GLU A 249 -78.62 22.56 16.63
CA GLU A 249 -79.82 23.15 16.04
C GLU A 249 -79.81 24.68 16.15
N ASP A 250 -79.42 25.23 17.30
CA ASP A 250 -79.32 26.67 17.52
C ASP A 250 -78.26 27.30 16.62
N ARG A 251 -77.11 26.64 16.48
CA ARG A 251 -76.07 27.06 15.55
C ARG A 251 -76.61 27.06 14.11
N GLN A 252 -77.31 26.01 13.70
CA GLN A 252 -77.89 25.93 12.37
C GLN A 252 -78.92 27.05 12.13
N LYS A 253 -79.85 27.27 13.06
CA LYS A 253 -80.84 28.36 12.98
C LYS A 253 -80.18 29.74 12.87
N MET A 254 -79.10 29.97 13.61
CA MET A 254 -78.36 31.24 13.55
C MET A 254 -77.64 31.44 12.22
N TYR A 255 -77.06 30.38 11.64
CA TYR A 255 -76.48 30.44 10.30
C TYR A 255 -77.55 30.69 9.22
N GLU A 256 -78.67 29.97 9.27
CA GLU A 256 -79.78 30.12 8.32
C GLU A 256 -80.38 31.54 8.37
N ARG A 257 -80.57 32.09 9.58
CA ARG A 257 -81.00 33.48 9.75
C ARG A 257 -79.99 34.46 9.17
N GLY A 258 -78.70 34.31 9.49
CA GLY A 258 -77.65 35.21 8.99
C GLY A 258 -77.55 35.18 7.47
N THR A 259 -77.62 33.99 6.85
CA THR A 259 -77.60 33.86 5.38
C THR A 259 -78.85 34.44 4.73
N SER A 260 -80.02 34.28 5.35
CA SER A 260 -81.27 34.86 4.87
C SER A 260 -81.25 36.39 4.94
N GLU A 261 -80.77 36.97 6.04
CA GLU A 261 -80.58 38.42 6.18
C GLU A 261 -79.58 38.98 5.15
N LEU A 262 -78.48 38.27 4.89
CA LEU A 262 -77.52 38.65 3.84
C LEU A 262 -78.13 38.56 2.44
N SER A 263 -78.91 37.52 2.16
CA SER A 263 -79.60 37.36 0.86
C SER A 263 -80.64 38.46 0.60
N ALA A 264 -81.36 38.89 1.65
CA ALA A 264 -82.31 39.99 1.59
C ALA A 264 -81.61 41.33 1.37
N LEU A 265 -80.50 41.57 2.08
CA LEU A 265 -79.69 42.77 1.92
C LEU A 265 -79.05 42.86 0.52
N ALA A 266 -78.61 41.73 -0.03
CA ALA A 266 -78.07 41.64 -1.38
C ALA A 266 -79.12 41.83 -2.49
N GLY A 267 -80.42 41.85 -2.14
CA GLY A 267 -81.52 41.98 -3.11
C GLY A 267 -81.80 40.70 -3.90
N LEU A 268 -81.29 39.54 -3.46
CA LEU A 268 -81.61 38.23 -4.04
C LEU A 268 -82.96 37.69 -3.53
N ALA A 269 -83.41 38.11 -2.35
CA ALA A 269 -84.68 37.66 -1.75
C ALA A 269 -85.90 38.41 -2.29
N GLY A 270 -86.04 38.50 -3.62
CA GLY A 270 -87.06 39.30 -4.31
C GLY A 270 -88.08 38.52 -5.16
N SER A 271 -88.05 37.17 -5.18
CA SER A 271 -88.93 36.41 -6.08
C SER A 271 -89.27 35.00 -5.58
N GLY A 272 -89.88 34.88 -4.40
CA GLY A 272 -90.33 33.59 -3.88
C GLY A 272 -91.34 33.73 -2.74
N GLU A 273 -92.61 33.63 -3.12
CA GLU A 273 -93.82 33.21 -2.39
C GLU A 273 -94.00 33.44 -0.88
N GLN A 274 -95.22 33.89 -0.59
CA GLN A 274 -95.84 34.15 0.70
C GLN A 274 -95.82 32.92 1.63
N ASN A 275 -95.28 33.08 2.85
CA ASN A 275 -95.86 32.43 4.02
C ASN A 275 -95.51 33.15 5.35
N VAL A 276 -96.53 33.83 5.86
CA VAL A 276 -96.98 33.94 7.28
C VAL A 276 -95.94 34.26 8.38
N ALA A 277 -96.18 35.44 8.97
CA ALA A 277 -95.97 35.81 10.36
C ALA A 277 -94.54 36.09 10.87
N THR A 278 -94.01 37.26 10.55
CA THR A 278 -93.58 38.24 11.58
C THR A 278 -93.41 39.62 10.95
N ALA A 279 -94.03 40.63 11.56
CA ALA A 279 -93.97 42.03 11.16
C ALA A 279 -92.61 42.67 11.48
N THR A 280 -91.54 42.23 10.82
CA THR A 280 -90.23 42.90 10.88
C THR A 280 -90.06 43.73 9.62
N GLN A 281 -90.32 45.03 9.78
CA GLN A 281 -89.81 46.17 9.00
C GLN A 281 -89.15 45.79 7.66
N HIS A 282 -89.85 46.03 6.55
CA HIS A 282 -89.30 45.94 5.19
C HIS A 282 -88.00 46.76 5.10
N ARG A 283 -86.85 46.10 5.20
CA ARG A 283 -85.54 46.72 5.05
C ARG A 283 -85.21 46.75 3.56
N PRO A 284 -85.01 47.94 2.96
CA PRO A 284 -84.70 48.04 1.54
C PRO A 284 -83.35 47.35 1.27
N SER A 285 -83.26 46.62 0.17
CA SER A 285 -82.01 45.98 -0.24
C SER A 285 -80.94 47.03 -0.61
N LEU A 286 -79.67 46.63 -0.63
CA LEU A 286 -78.58 47.51 -1.07
C LEU A 286 -78.79 47.97 -2.50
N THR A 287 -79.26 47.11 -3.39
CA THR A 287 -79.55 47.47 -4.79
C THR A 287 -80.69 48.49 -4.87
N GLU A 288 -81.72 48.34 -4.04
CA GLU A 288 -82.83 49.28 -3.98
C GLU A 288 -82.42 50.64 -3.42
N THR A 289 -81.67 50.66 -2.31
CA THR A 289 -81.17 51.91 -1.71
C THR A 289 -80.22 52.64 -2.65
N VAL A 290 -79.28 51.94 -3.29
CA VAL A 290 -78.38 52.52 -4.31
C VAL A 290 -79.20 53.08 -5.48
N GLY A 291 -80.21 52.36 -5.96
CA GLY A 291 -81.09 52.83 -7.04
C GLY A 291 -81.91 54.06 -6.64
N ARG A 292 -82.45 54.13 -5.41
CA ARG A 292 -83.16 55.30 -4.89
C ARG A 292 -82.22 56.51 -4.76
N VAL A 293 -80.99 56.31 -4.28
CA VAL A 293 -79.99 57.37 -4.16
C VAL A 293 -79.57 57.90 -5.53
N GLN A 294 -79.35 57.03 -6.52
CA GLN A 294 -79.04 57.45 -7.89
C GLN A 294 -80.18 58.27 -8.50
N ARG A 295 -81.44 57.82 -8.35
CA ARG A 295 -82.61 58.58 -8.83
C ARG A 295 -82.74 59.92 -8.13
N ALA A 296 -82.59 59.96 -6.80
CA ALA A 296 -82.62 61.20 -6.04
C ALA A 296 -81.49 62.16 -6.46
N ARG A 297 -80.31 61.64 -6.78
CA ARG A 297 -79.20 62.43 -7.33
C ARG A 297 -79.54 62.99 -8.72
N THR A 298 -80.10 62.18 -9.62
CA THR A 298 -80.52 62.67 -10.95
C THR A 298 -81.57 63.76 -10.83
N VAL A 299 -82.59 63.56 -10.00
CA VAL A 299 -83.61 64.58 -9.72
C VAL A 299 -82.97 65.84 -9.15
N ALA A 300 -82.06 65.73 -8.19
CA ALA A 300 -81.35 66.88 -7.63
C ALA A 300 -80.54 67.65 -8.71
N MET A 301 -79.91 66.94 -9.66
CA MET A 301 -79.20 67.58 -10.77
C MET A 301 -80.14 68.23 -11.81
N GLU A 302 -81.40 67.81 -11.91
CA GLU A 302 -82.39 68.44 -12.80
C GLU A 302 -83.02 69.70 -12.20
N PHE A 303 -82.86 69.93 -10.88
CA PHE A 303 -83.38 71.09 -10.16
C PHE A 303 -82.34 72.22 -9.94
N GLU A 304 -81.08 72.03 -10.33
CA GLU A 304 -80.01 73.06 -10.40
C GLU A 304 -79.88 73.64 -11.81
#